data_AF-A0A4R9WK61-F1
#
_entry.id   AF-A0A4R9WK61-F1
#
_cell.length_a   1.000
_cell.length_b   1.000
_cell.length_c   1.000
_cell.angle_alpha   90.00
_cell.angle_beta   90.00
_cell.angle_gamma   90.00
#
_symmetry.space_group_name_H-M   'P 1'
#
loop_
_entity.id
_entity.type
_entity.pdbx_description
1 polymer ?
#
loop_
_entity_poly.entity_id
_entity_poly.type
_entity_poly.pdbx_seq_one_letter_code
_entity_poly.pdbx_strand_id
1 'polypeptide(L)'
;PGGSFAVFPVAADGQLGASVLTVHHEGGGPVKGRQDNSHVHSTVFSADGKYLFAQDLGADKLYSYRYTPDGSRGLFGPTEWRYTPQKPGSGPR
;
A
#
# COMPACT_ATOMS: atom_id res chain seq x y z
N PRO A 1 12.67 10.12 0.84
CA PRO A 1 11.52 9.57 0.08
C PRO A 1 11.00 8.30 0.76
N GLY A 2 9.97 8.45 1.59
CA GLY A 2 9.15 7.34 2.11
C GLY A 2 7.80 7.33 1.39
N GLY A 3 7.00 6.28 1.57
CA GLY A 3 5.68 6.19 0.92
C GLY A 3 5.55 5.03 -0.06
N SER A 4 6.10 3.86 0.25
CA SER A 4 5.97 2.69 -0.61
C SER A 4 5.71 1.42 0.18
N PHE A 5 5.18 0.42 -0.52
CA PHE A 5 5.25 -0.97 -0.10
C PHE A 5 5.91 -1.80 -1.21
N ALA A 6 6.49 -2.93 -0.81
CA ALA A 6 7.13 -3.86 -1.73
C ALA A 6 6.66 -5.29 -1.49
N VAL A 7 6.74 -6.11 -2.53
CA VAL A 7 6.26 -7.49 -2.54
C VAL A 7 7.44 -8.41 -2.80
N PHE A 8 7.64 -9.35 -1.88
CA PHE A 8 8.70 -10.35 -1.95
C PHE A 8 8.07 -11.73 -1.98
N PRO A 9 8.40 -12.59 -2.96
CA PRO A 9 7.97 -13.98 -2.93
C PRO A 9 8.68 -14.72 -1.81
N VAL A 10 7.98 -15.65 -1.18
CA VAL A 10 8.56 -16.57 -0.19
C VAL A 10 8.79 -17.91 -0.89
N ALA A 11 10.04 -18.36 -0.93
CA ALA A 11 10.41 -19.65 -1.51
C ALA A 11 9.96 -20.80 -0.60
N ALA A 12 9.95 -22.03 -1.15
CA ALA A 12 9.50 -23.22 -0.43
C ALA A 12 10.33 -23.53 0.83
N ASP A 13 11.57 -23.05 0.89
CA ASP A 13 12.48 -23.15 2.04
C ASP A 13 12.32 -21.98 3.03
N GLY A 14 11.35 -21.08 2.81
CA GLY A 14 11.07 -19.93 3.65
C GLY A 14 11.92 -18.69 3.35
N GLN A 15 12.87 -18.75 2.41
CA GLN A 15 13.68 -17.58 2.07
C GLN A 15 12.88 -16.55 1.25
N LEU A 16 13.20 -15.27 1.45
CA LEU A 16 12.67 -14.21 0.60
C LEU A 16 13.44 -14.14 -0.72
N GLY A 17 12.71 -14.11 -1.83
CA GLY A 17 13.28 -13.79 -3.14
C GLY A 17 13.48 -12.27 -3.32
N ALA A 18 13.93 -11.88 -4.52
CA ALA A 18 14.00 -10.48 -4.90
C ALA A 18 12.60 -9.83 -4.96
N SER A 19 12.53 -8.52 -4.73
CA SER A 19 11.27 -7.78 -4.89
C SER A 19 10.74 -7.97 -6.31
N VAL A 20 9.48 -8.38 -6.41
CA VAL A 20 8.77 -8.53 -7.69
C VAL A 20 7.92 -7.30 -8.01
N LEU A 21 7.69 -6.44 -7.02
CA LEU A 21 6.94 -5.20 -7.18
C LEU A 21 7.27 -4.23 -6.05
N THR A 22 7.46 -2.96 -6.39
CA THR A 22 7.45 -1.85 -5.44
C THR A 22 6.44 -0.82 -5.93
N VAL A 23 5.51 -0.44 -5.06
CA VAL A 23 4.48 0.57 -5.36
C VAL A 23 4.79 1.81 -4.54
N HIS A 24 4.90 2.95 -5.22
CA HIS A 24 5.12 4.25 -4.60
C HIS A 24 3.81 5.05 -4.57
N HIS A 25 3.56 5.69 -3.45
CA HIS A 25 2.51 6.67 -3.27
C HIS A 25 3.11 8.07 -3.26
N GLU A 26 2.27 9.04 -3.59
CA GLU A 26 2.61 10.46 -3.58
C GLU A 26 1.54 11.23 -2.81
N GLY A 27 1.93 12.41 -2.34
CA GLY A 27 1.09 13.33 -1.58
C GLY A 27 1.67 13.65 -0.22
N GLY A 28 0.85 14.29 0.60
CA GLY A 28 1.16 14.75 1.95
C GLY A 28 -0.13 15.22 2.63
N GLY A 29 0.00 15.69 3.86
CA GLY A 29 -1.11 16.04 4.74
C GLY A 29 -0.79 17.30 5.57
N PRO A 30 -1.75 17.77 6.37
CA PRO A 30 -1.66 19.06 7.04
C PRO A 30 -0.66 19.09 8.22
N VAL A 31 -0.25 17.95 8.76
CA VAL A 31 0.62 17.89 9.94
C VAL A 31 2.10 18.02 9.54
N LYS A 32 2.62 19.25 9.61
CA LYS A 32 4.03 19.57 9.31
C LYS A 32 5.01 18.69 10.09
N GLY A 33 6.07 18.23 9.43
CA GLY A 33 7.10 17.36 10.01
C GLY A 33 6.69 15.89 10.11
N ARG A 34 5.42 15.55 9.90
CA ARG A 34 4.89 14.17 9.96
C ARG A 34 4.27 13.72 8.64
N GLN A 35 3.70 14.65 7.91
CA GLN A 35 2.94 14.42 6.68
C GLN A 35 3.47 15.26 5.51
N ASP A 36 4.74 15.68 5.58
CA ASP A 36 5.37 16.47 4.51
C ASP A 36 5.48 15.69 3.18
N ASN A 37 5.40 14.36 3.27
CA ASN A 37 5.32 13.43 2.14
C ASN A 37 4.55 12.17 2.54
N SER A 38 4.18 11.35 1.54
CA SER A 38 3.59 10.04 1.72
C SER A 38 4.42 9.14 2.66
N HIS A 39 3.73 8.33 3.45
CA HIS A 39 4.32 7.41 4.40
C HIS A 39 3.40 6.19 4.61
N VAL A 40 3.56 5.18 3.76
CA VAL A 40 2.88 3.89 3.93
C VAL A 40 3.33 3.26 5.25
N HIS A 41 2.38 3.04 6.14
CA HIS A 41 2.66 2.59 7.51
C HIS A 41 2.24 1.13 7.73
N SER A 42 1.27 0.62 6.98
CA SER A 42 0.92 -0.80 7.00
C SER A 42 0.22 -1.25 5.73
N THR A 43 0.21 -2.57 5.55
CA THR A 43 -0.57 -3.26 4.52
C THR A 43 -1.33 -4.43 5.13
N VAL A 44 -2.59 -4.61 4.72
CA VAL A 44 -3.46 -5.67 5.24
C VAL A 44 -4.27 -6.25 4.09
N PHE A 45 -4.27 -7.57 3.94
CA PHE A 45 -5.14 -8.24 2.97
C PHE A 45 -6.59 -8.26 3.46
N SER A 46 -7.54 -8.16 2.54
CA SER A 46 -8.93 -8.50 2.84
C SER A 46 -9.03 -9.96 3.28
N ALA A 47 -10.03 -10.28 4.11
CA ALA A 47 -10.22 -11.63 4.63
C ALA A 47 -10.44 -12.69 3.53
N ASP A 48 -10.97 -12.29 2.37
CA ASP A 48 -11.16 -13.15 1.20
C ASP A 48 -9.92 -13.23 0.28
N GLY A 49 -8.82 -12.54 0.65
CA GLY A 49 -7.56 -12.52 -0.09
C GLY A 49 -7.63 -11.82 -1.45
N LYS A 50 -8.71 -11.11 -1.79
CA LYS A 50 -8.87 -10.48 -3.11
C LYS A 50 -8.31 -9.07 -3.19
N TYR A 51 -8.07 -8.42 -2.05
CA TYR A 51 -7.61 -7.05 -1.99
C TYR A 51 -6.48 -6.88 -0.99
N LEU A 52 -5.64 -5.89 -1.23
CA LEU A 52 -4.68 -5.36 -0.28
C LEU A 52 -5.02 -3.90 0.01
N PHE A 53 -5.11 -3.57 1.29
CA PHE A 53 -5.26 -2.22 1.76
C PHE A 53 -3.92 -1.70 2.25
N ALA A 54 -3.53 -0.51 1.81
CA ALA A 54 -2.30 0.14 2.26
C ALA A 54 -2.65 1.48 2.94
N GLN A 55 -2.27 1.61 4.20
CA GLN A 55 -2.54 2.80 5.01
C GLN A 55 -1.38 3.78 4.86
N ASP A 56 -1.68 4.97 4.34
CA ASP A 56 -0.71 6.03 4.15
C ASP A 56 -0.92 7.12 5.21
N LEU A 57 -0.04 7.12 6.21
CA LEU A 57 -0.01 8.11 7.27
C LEU A 57 0.22 9.51 6.71
N GLY A 58 1.12 9.61 5.73
CA GLY A 58 1.55 10.89 5.17
C GLY A 58 0.46 11.57 4.36
N ALA A 59 -0.35 10.79 3.64
CA ALA A 59 -1.35 11.33 2.72
C ALA A 59 -2.79 11.32 3.25
N ASP A 60 -3.04 10.83 4.47
CA ASP A 60 -4.38 10.60 5.04
C ASP A 60 -5.27 9.77 4.11
N LYS A 61 -4.75 8.65 3.60
CA LYS A 61 -5.44 7.79 2.62
C LYS A 61 -5.34 6.32 2.97
N LEU A 62 -6.43 5.59 2.74
CA LEU A 62 -6.46 4.14 2.68
C LEU A 62 -6.49 3.71 1.22
N TYR A 63 -5.34 3.33 0.67
CA TYR A 63 -5.24 2.81 -0.69
C TYR A 63 -5.80 1.40 -0.78
N SER A 64 -6.43 1.08 -1.90
CA SER A 64 -7.04 -0.22 -2.18
C SER A 64 -6.52 -0.78 -3.49
N TYR A 65 -5.96 -1.98 -3.41
CA TYR A 65 -5.43 -2.72 -4.55
C TYR A 65 -6.17 -4.04 -4.69
N ARG A 66 -6.56 -4.39 -5.91
CA ARG A 66 -6.95 -5.74 -6.24
C ARG A 66 -5.71 -6.62 -6.30
N TYR A 67 -5.74 -7.75 -5.62
CA TYR A 67 -4.68 -8.76 -5.68
C TYR A 67 -5.01 -9.84 -6.72
N THR A 68 -4.02 -10.22 -7.51
CA THR A 68 -4.14 -11.29 -8.50
C THR A 68 -2.93 -12.21 -8.44
N PRO A 69 -2.98 -13.29 -7.63
CA PRO A 69 -1.80 -14.13 -7.39
C PRO A 69 -1.29 -14.86 -8.64
N ASP A 70 -2.15 -15.14 -9.62
CA ASP A 70 -1.75 -15.76 -10.89
C ASP A 70 -1.10 -14.79 -11.89
N GLY A 71 -1.05 -13.50 -11.56
CA GLY A 71 -0.44 -12.47 -12.41
C GLY A 71 -1.18 -12.14 -13.71
N SER A 72 -2.32 -12.77 -14.02
CA SER A 72 -3.07 -12.66 -15.29
C SER A 72 -3.41 -11.23 -15.72
N ARG A 73 -3.37 -10.29 -14.77
CA ARG A 73 -3.77 -8.88 -14.91
C ARG A 73 -2.92 -7.97 -14.01
N GLY A 74 -1.67 -8.39 -13.77
CA GLY A 74 -0.74 -7.79 -12.80
C GLY A 74 -1.02 -8.23 -11.35
N LEU A 75 0.05 -8.39 -10.57
CA LEU A 75 -0.03 -8.90 -9.19
C LEU A 75 -0.89 -8.01 -8.29
N PHE A 76 -0.74 -6.69 -8.44
CA PHE A 76 -1.60 -5.69 -7.82
C PHE A 76 -2.07 -4.68 -8.86
N GLY A 77 -3.34 -4.30 -8.80
CA GLY A 77 -3.92 -3.26 -9.66
C GLY A 77 -4.85 -2.34 -8.88
N PRO A 78 -5.10 -1.10 -9.35
CA PRO A 78 -6.01 -0.19 -8.68
C PRO A 78 -7.43 -0.74 -8.67
N THR A 79 -8.17 -0.45 -7.60
CA THR A 79 -9.64 -0.53 -7.63
C THR A 79 -10.22 0.69 -8.34
N GLU A 80 -11.54 0.67 -8.61
CA GLU A 80 -12.27 1.81 -9.20
C GLU A 80 -12.01 3.12 -8.44
N TRP A 81 -12.09 3.07 -7.11
CA TRP A 81 -11.94 4.24 -6.25
C TRP A 81 -10.49 4.56 -5.87
N ARG A 82 -9.55 3.63 -6.10
CA ARG A 82 -8.10 3.68 -5.79
C ARG A 82 -7.75 3.85 -4.30
N TYR A 83 -8.40 4.76 -3.60
CA TYR A 83 -8.24 4.99 -2.17
C TYR A 83 -9.51 5.59 -1.56
N THR A 84 -9.64 5.46 -0.25
CA THR A 84 -10.63 6.19 0.55
C THR A 84 -9.91 7.29 1.33
N PRO A 85 -10.31 8.57 1.18
CA PRO A 85 -9.73 9.66 1.97
C PRO A 85 -10.09 9.48 3.45
N GLN A 86 -9.14 9.81 4.32
CA GLN A 86 -9.35 9.89 5.75
C GLN A 86 -9.47 11.36 6.17
N LYS A 87 -9.93 11.58 7.40
CA LYS A 87 -9.98 12.93 7.98
C LYS A 87 -8.57 13.56 7.94
N PRO A 88 -8.41 14.82 7.48
CA PRO A 88 -7.10 15.48 7.45
C PRO A 88 -6.40 15.44 8.81
N GLY A 89 -5.14 15.02 8.82
CA GLY A 89 -4.27 14.87 9.99
C GLY A 89 -4.49 13.59 10.80
N SER A 90 -5.31 12.65 10.35
CA SER A 90 -5.58 11.42 11.12
C SER A 90 -4.39 10.45 11.12
N GLY A 91 -3.64 10.39 10.02
CA GLY A 91 -2.45 9.55 9.88
C GLY A 91 -2.71 8.06 10.13
N PRO A 92 -3.49 7.37 9.27
CA PRO A 92 -3.87 5.95 9.44
C PRO A 92 -2.65 5.03 9.49
N ARG A 93 -2.75 3.92 10.24
CA ARG A 93 -1.66 2.97 10.52
C ARG A 93 -2.13 1.55 10.60
#